data_AF-A0A6B3DY68-F1
#
_entry.id   AF-A0A6B3DY68-F1
#
_cell.length_a   1.000
_cell.length_b   1.000
_cell.length_c   1.000
_cell.angle_alpha   90.00
_cell.angle_beta   90.00
_cell.angle_gamma   90.00
#
_symmetry.space_group_name_H-M   'P 1'
#
loop_
_entity.id
_entity.type
_entity.pdbx_description
1 polymer ?
#
loop_
_entity_poly.entity_id
_entity_poly.type
_entity_poly.pdbx_seq_one_letter_code
_entity_poly.pdbx_strand_id
1 'polypeptide(L)' 'MSTPPPPDPRALASGPEGPGALRPLLDTVLGALDTGRRARGGPLPAGGPEAVAARLR' A
#
# COMPACT_ATOMS: atom_id res chain seq x y z
N MET A 1 13.36 7.34 5.83
CA MET A 1 12.40 8.21 5.11
C MET A 1 11.35 8.64 6.12
N SER A 2 11.19 9.94 6.35
CA SER A 2 10.09 10.43 7.21
C SER A 2 8.77 10.19 6.50
N THR A 3 7.84 9.51 7.16
CA THR A 3 6.46 9.40 6.68
C THR A 3 5.85 10.80 6.74
N PRO A 4 5.30 11.34 5.63
CA PRO A 4 4.60 12.61 5.66
C PRO A 4 3.40 12.53 6.61
N PRO A 5 3.00 13.65 7.24
CA PRO A 5 1.84 13.68 8.13
C PRO A 5 0.60 13.17 7.39
N PRO A 6 -0.27 12.39 8.06
CA PRO A 6 -1.43 11.80 7.40
C PRO A 6 -2.38 12.91 6.92
N PRO A 7 -2.92 12.80 5.70
CA PRO A 7 -3.89 13.76 5.19
C PRO A 7 -5.21 13.69 5.97
N ASP A 8 -6.02 14.75 5.89
CA ASP A 8 -7.36 14.78 6.49
C ASP A 8 -8.22 13.63 5.93
N PRO A 9 -8.75 12.72 6.78
CA PRO A 9 -9.60 11.61 6.35
C PRO A 9 -10.82 12.03 5.54
N ARG A 10 -11.36 13.25 5.75
CA ARG A 10 -12.52 13.76 5.00
C ARG A 10 -12.19 14.08 3.55
N ALA A 11 -10.97 14.56 3.29
CA ALA A 11 -10.47 14.81 1.94
C ALA A 11 -10.33 13.51 1.13
N LEU A 12 -10.12 12.38 1.81
CA LEU A 12 -9.99 11.05 1.20
C LEU A 12 -11.31 10.33 1.01
N ALA A 13 -12.31 10.58 1.87
CA ALA A 13 -13.51 9.75 1.96
C ALA A 13 -14.69 10.24 1.11
N SER A 14 -14.77 11.53 0.72
CA SER A 14 -15.78 12.13 -0.21
C SER A 14 -15.63 13.68 -0.39
N GLY A 15 -14.52 14.30 0.03
CA GLY A 15 -14.32 15.75 -0.10
C GLY A 15 -14.08 16.24 -1.54
N PRO A 16 -14.16 17.55 -1.82
CA PRO A 16 -14.02 18.11 -3.17
C PRO A 16 -12.63 17.85 -3.80
N GLU A 17 -11.60 17.64 -3.00
CA GLU A 17 -10.26 17.23 -3.42
C GLU A 17 -10.19 15.73 -3.81
N GLY A 18 -11.11 14.94 -3.25
CA GLY A 18 -11.51 13.60 -3.68
C GLY A 18 -10.43 12.68 -4.27
N PRO A 19 -10.66 12.08 -5.46
CA PRO A 19 -9.71 11.18 -6.13
C PRO A 19 -8.32 11.77 -6.36
N GLY A 20 -8.20 13.11 -6.45
CA GLY A 20 -6.92 13.80 -6.60
C GLY A 20 -6.03 13.64 -5.37
N ALA A 21 -6.62 13.73 -4.16
CA ALA A 21 -5.91 13.50 -2.91
C ALA A 21 -5.54 12.01 -2.69
N LEU A 22 -6.31 11.09 -3.26
CA LEU A 22 -6.06 9.64 -3.17
C LEU A 22 -4.91 9.18 -4.07
N ARG A 23 -4.69 9.84 -5.21
CA ARG A 23 -3.76 9.38 -6.23
C ARG A 23 -2.31 9.21 -5.74
N PRO A 24 -1.70 10.17 -5.01
CA PRO A 24 -0.35 9.99 -4.47
C PRO A 24 -0.23 8.82 -3.48
N LEU A 25 -1.29 8.56 -2.68
CA LEU A 25 -1.32 7.45 -1.74
C LEU A 25 -1.38 6.12 -2.47
N LEU A 26 -2.24 6.02 -3.49
CA LEU A 26 -2.35 4.82 -4.32
C LEU A 26 -1.06 4.54 -5.08
N ASP A 27 -0.45 5.57 -5.67
CA ASP A 27 0.84 5.44 -6.36
C ASP A 27 1.93 4.93 -5.41
N THR A 28 1.96 5.44 -4.17
CA THR A 28 2.89 4.97 -3.13
C THR A 28 2.67 3.50 -2.80
N VAL A 29 1.41 3.08 -2.58
CA VAL A 29 1.07 1.69 -2.25
C VAL A 29 1.44 0.75 -3.40
N LEU A 30 1.07 1.10 -4.63
CA LEU A 30 1.37 0.29 -5.81
C LEU A 30 2.89 0.18 -6.04
N GLY A 31 3.63 1.28 -5.87
CA GLY A 31 5.09 1.28 -5.93
C GLY A 31 5.74 0.38 -4.86
N ALA A 32 5.25 0.45 -3.62
CA ALA A 32 5.74 -0.39 -2.53
C ALA A 32 5.46 -1.89 -2.78
N LEU A 33 4.29 -2.22 -3.32
CA LEU A 33 3.94 -3.61 -3.67
C LEU A 33 4.83 -4.15 -4.80
N ASP A 34 5.10 -3.37 -5.85
CA ASP A 34 6.00 -3.81 -6.92
C ASP A 34 7.43 -3.99 -6.42
N THR A 35 7.92 -3.06 -5.59
CA THR A 35 9.23 -3.18 -4.93
C THR A 35 9.32 -4.47 -4.11
N GLY A 36 8.31 -4.74 -3.28
CA GLY A 36 8.25 -5.96 -2.47
C GLY A 36 8.17 -7.24 -3.30
N ARG A 37 7.44 -7.23 -4.42
CA ARG A 37 7.37 -8.36 -5.36
C ARG A 37 8.73 -8.67 -5.96
N ARG A 38 9.47 -7.65 -6.39
CA ARG A 38 10.83 -7.81 -6.94
C ARG A 38 11.80 -8.33 -5.89
N ALA A 39 11.80 -7.75 -4.69
CA ALA A 39 12.68 -8.16 -3.60
C ALA A 39 12.47 -9.63 -3.18
N ARG A 40 11.23 -10.13 -3.25
CA ARG A 40 10.92 -11.54 -2.96
C ARG A 40 11.12 -12.50 -4.15
N GLY A 41 11.34 -11.98 -5.37
CA GLY A 41 11.44 -12.79 -6.59
C GLY A 41 10.11 -13.38 -7.08
N GLY A 42 8.96 -12.84 -6.65
CA GLY A 42 7.64 -13.39 -6.99
C GLY A 42 6.47 -12.81 -6.17
N PRO A 43 5.23 -13.19 -6.51
CA PRO A 43 4.05 -12.82 -5.74
C PRO A 43 4.07 -13.44 -4.34
N LEU A 44 3.24 -12.92 -3.44
CA LEU A 44 2.99 -13.59 -2.16
C LEU A 44 2.28 -14.94 -2.41
N PRO A 45 2.51 -15.95 -1.56
CA PRO A 45 1.73 -17.18 -1.59
C PRO A 45 0.22 -16.89 -1.56
N ALA A 46 -0.53 -17.63 -2.36
CA ALA A 46 -1.98 -17.69 -2.20
C ALA A 46 -2.31 -18.27 -0.81
N GLY A 47 -3.41 -17.85 -0.20
CA GLY A 47 -3.87 -18.37 1.10
C GLY A 47 -3.91 -17.35 2.24
N GLY A 48 -3.66 -16.06 1.96
CA GLY A 48 -3.87 -14.99 2.93
C GLY A 48 -2.74 -14.82 3.96
N PRO A 49 -2.95 -13.99 4.99
CA PRO A 49 -1.91 -13.58 5.95
C PRO A 49 -1.22 -14.74 6.68
N GLU A 50 -1.96 -15.79 7.03
CA GLU A 50 -1.45 -16.95 7.75
C GLU A 50 -0.45 -17.74 6.90
N ALA A 51 -0.76 -17.94 5.61
CA ALA A 51 0.13 -18.61 4.67
C ALA A 51 1.44 -17.82 4.46
N VAL A 52 1.35 -16.49 4.44
CA VAL A 52 2.53 -15.62 4.40
C VAL A 52 3.33 -15.70 5.71
N ALA A 53 2.66 -15.63 6.86
CA ALA A 53 3.31 -15.69 8.17
C ALA A 53 4.07 -17.01 8.38
N ALA A 54 3.53 -18.13 7.90
CA ALA A 54 4.20 -19.44 7.96
C ALA A 54 5.52 -19.49 7.14
N ARG A 55 5.66 -18.67 6.09
CA ARG A 55 6.86 -18.60 5.23
C ARG A 55 7.97 -17.71 5.83
N LEU A 56 7.61 -16.79 6.73
CA LEU A 56 8.51 -15.81 7.34
C LEU A 56 9.06 -16.24 8.70
N ARG A 57 8.53 -17.32 9.28
CA ARG A 57 9.13 -17.99 10.44
C ARG A 57 10.25 -18.91 10.01
#